data_AF-A0A0G4Q2J2-F1
#
_entry.id   AF-A0A0G4Q2J2-F1
#
_cell.length_a   1.000
_cell.length_b   1.000
_cell.length_c   1.000
_cell.angle_alpha   90.00
_cell.angle_beta   90.00
_cell.angle_gamma   90.00
#
_symmetry.space_group_name_H-M   'P 1'
#
loop_
_entity.id
_entity.type
_entity.pdbx_description
1 polymer ?
#
loop_
_entity_poly.entity_id
_entity_poly.type
_entity_poly.pdbx_seq_one_letter_code
_entity_poly.pdbx_strand_id
1 'polypeptide(L)' 'MQFKLTSVRSVNRSDESNKLEVGLIGSDGSVHNFDIDTAGKNVMNLTLRDIEKLAIQYAKNSFANCTNG' A
#
# COMPACT_ATOMS: atom_id res chain seq x y z
N MET A 1 1.72 7.97 -14.08
CA MET A 1 0.75 7.96 -12.96
C MET A 1 1.46 8.42 -11.68
N GLN A 2 1.06 9.57 -11.13
CA GLN A 2 1.54 10.04 -9.82
C GLN A 2 0.50 9.66 -8.76
N PHE A 3 0.95 9.08 -7.66
CA PHE A 3 0.12 8.71 -6.52
C PHE A 3 0.65 9.41 -5.28
N LYS A 4 -0.25 9.83 -4.39
CA LYS A 4 0.09 10.35 -3.07
C LYS A 4 -0.56 9.49 -2.00
N LEU A 5 0.19 9.23 -0.93
CA LEU A 5 -0.34 8.51 0.22
C LEU A 5 -1.33 9.39 0.98
N THR A 6 -2.53 8.90 1.21
CA THR A 6 -3.59 9.62 1.94
C THR A 6 -3.88 8.99 3.30
N SER A 7 -3.78 7.68 3.42
CA SER A 7 -3.97 6.97 4.68
C SER A 7 -3.09 5.73 4.75
N VAL A 8 -2.64 5.42 5.98
CA VAL A 8 -2.04 4.15 6.34
C VAL A 8 -2.65 3.71 7.65
N ARG A 9 -3.21 2.51 7.66
CA ARG A 9 -3.73 1.89 8.87
C ARG A 9 -3.20 0.47 8.99
N SER A 10 -2.74 0.12 10.19
CA SER A 10 -2.45 -1.28 10.51
C SER A 10 -3.75 -1.95 10.91
N VAL A 11 -4.16 -2.98 10.16
CA VAL A 11 -5.45 -3.67 10.35
C VAL A 11 -5.29 -4.95 11.15
N ASN A 12 -4.09 -5.53 11.19
CA ASN A 12 -3.81 -6.70 12.00
C ASN A 12 -2.35 -6.69 12.43
N ARG A 13 -2.09 -6.82 13.74
CA ARG A 13 -0.76 -6.86 14.37
C ARG A 13 -0.49 -8.20 15.03
N SER A 14 -0.81 -9.27 14.32
CA SER A 14 -0.54 -10.63 14.78
C SER A 14 0.77 -11.08 14.17
N ASP A 15 1.62 -11.81 14.91
CA ASP A 15 2.92 -12.30 14.40
C ASP A 15 2.78 -13.12 13.10
N GLU A 16 1.62 -13.73 12.89
CA GLU A 16 1.30 -14.58 11.73
C GLU A 16 0.58 -13.84 10.58
N SER A 17 0.02 -12.65 10.83
CA SER A 17 -0.64 -11.87 9.78
C SER A 17 -0.56 -10.37 10.08
N ASN A 18 0.35 -9.70 9.38
CA ASN A 18 0.46 -8.25 9.40
C ASN A 18 -0.10 -7.68 8.10
N LYS A 19 -1.21 -6.95 8.18
CA LYS A 19 -1.82 -6.26 7.03
C LYS A 19 -1.78 -4.75 7.25
N LEU A 20 -1.36 -4.05 6.20
CA LEU A 20 -1.45 -2.60 6.10
C LEU A 20 -2.55 -2.24 5.11
N GLU A 21 -3.60 -1.59 5.59
CA GLU A 21 -4.57 -0.91 4.74
C GLU A 21 -3.97 0.43 4.33
N VAL A 22 -3.90 0.66 3.02
CA VAL A 22 -3.27 1.82 2.42
C VAL A 22 -4.27 2.50 1.51
N GLY A 23 -4.44 3.81 1.70
CA GLY A 23 -5.13 4.70 0.76
C GLY A 23 -4.14 5.51 -0.06
N LEU A 24 -4.31 5.50 -1.37
CA LEU A 24 -3.62 6.36 -2.32
C LEU A 24 -4.63 7.24 -3.08
N ILE A 25 -4.22 8.46 -3.41
CA ILE A 25 -4.94 9.30 -4.37
C ILE A 25 -4.08 9.51 -5.62
N GLY A 26 -4.68 9.22 -6.78
CA GLY A 26 -4.11 9.53 -8.08
C GLY A 26 -4.17 11.03 -8.37
N SER A 27 -3.29 11.51 -9.25
CA SER A 27 -3.31 12.90 -9.73
C SER A 27 -4.59 13.27 -10.49
N ASP A 28 -5.36 12.29 -10.93
CA ASP A 28 -6.68 12.41 -11.55
C ASP A 28 -7.83 12.48 -10.53
N GLY A 29 -7.54 12.42 -9.24
CA GLY A 29 -8.53 12.39 -8.15
C GLY A 29 -9.08 11.01 -7.85
N SER A 30 -8.62 9.96 -8.53
CA SER A 30 -9.03 8.57 -8.22
C SER A 30 -8.49 8.15 -6.85
N VAL A 31 -9.35 7.54 -6.03
CA VAL A 31 -8.97 7.03 -4.70
C VAL A 31 -8.85 5.52 -4.76
N HIS A 32 -7.72 5.00 -4.29
CA HIS A 32 -7.38 3.58 -4.32
C HIS A 32 -7.06 3.11 -2.92
N ASN A 33 -7.89 2.20 -2.40
CA ASN A 33 -7.68 1.57 -1.11
C ASN A 33 -7.37 0.09 -1.32
N PHE A 34 -6.30 -0.39 -0.71
CA PHE A 34 -5.90 -1.79 -0.82
C PHE A 34 -5.12 -2.24 0.40
N ASP A 35 -5.13 -3.56 0.62
CA ASP A 35 -4.38 -4.21 1.68
C ASP A 35 -3.03 -4.69 1.15
N ILE A 36 -1.96 -4.34 1.85
CA ILE A 36 -0.63 -4.90 1.63
C ILE A 36 -0.38 -5.96 2.68
N ASP A 37 -0.15 -7.19 2.23
CA ASP A 37 0.37 -8.24 3.10
C ASP A 37 1.83 -7.96 3.44
N THR A 38 2.09 -7.87 4.74
CA THR A 38 3.40 -7.62 5.31
C THR A 38 3.82 -8.75 6.25
N ALA A 39 3.18 -9.92 6.19
CA ALA A 39 3.62 -11.13 6.87
C ALA A 39 5.11 -11.42 6.55
N GLY A 40 5.89 -11.71 7.59
CA GLY A 40 7.35 -11.91 7.48
C GLY A 40 8.16 -10.63 7.23
N LYS A 41 7.55 -9.46 7.03
CA LYS A 41 8.23 -8.17 7.03
C LYS A 41 8.16 -7.56 8.42
N ASN A 42 9.29 -7.06 8.92
CA ASN A 42 9.32 -6.36 10.20
C ASN A 42 8.75 -4.94 10.05
N VAL A 43 7.42 -4.85 10.02
CA VAL A 43 6.66 -3.62 9.76
C VAL A 43 6.94 -2.55 10.82
N MET A 44 7.31 -2.96 12.04
CA MET A 44 7.66 -2.04 13.13
C MET A 44 8.94 -1.24 12.85
N ASN A 45 9.80 -1.73 11.95
CA ASN A 45 11.02 -1.04 11.54
C ASN A 45 10.83 -0.19 10.26
N LEU A 46 9.65 -0.23 9.63
CA LEU A 46 9.39 0.56 8.44
C LEU A 46 8.95 1.97 8.83
N THR A 47 9.62 2.97 8.28
CA THR A 47 9.16 4.36 8.43
C THR A 47 7.92 4.59 7.57
N LEU A 48 7.15 5.65 7.87
CA LEU A 48 6.03 6.08 7.02
C LEU A 48 6.44 6.26 5.55
N ARG A 49 7.68 6.74 5.30
CA ARG A 49 8.23 6.90 3.95
C ARG A 49 8.52 5.57 3.27
N ASP A 50 8.92 4.54 4.02
CA ASP A 50 9.13 3.21 3.46
C ASP A 50 7.80 2.55 3.11
N ILE A 51 6.79 2.73 3.97
CA ILE A 51 5.42 2.28 3.70
C ILE A 51 4.85 2.99 2.47
N GLU A 52 5.06 4.30 2.33
CA GLU A 52 4.67 5.07 1.14
C GLU A 52 5.31 4.52 -0.14
N LYS A 53 6.63 4.24 -0.12
CA LYS A 53 7.32 3.65 -1.27
C LYS A 53 6.79 2.26 -1.61
N LEU A 54 6.55 1.41 -0.61
CA LEU A 54 5.98 0.08 -0.77
C LEU A 54 4.57 0.15 -1.37
N ALA A 55 3.73 1.03 -0.85
CA ALA A 55 2.39 1.29 -1.35
C ALA A 55 2.38 1.74 -2.81
N ILE A 56 3.21 2.74 -3.14
CA ILE A 56 3.30 3.26 -4.51
C ILE A 56 3.85 2.18 -5.46
N GLN A 57 4.82 1.36 -5.04
CA GLN A 57 5.31 0.24 -5.84
C GLN A 57 4.24 -0.83 -6.05
N TYR A 58 3.52 -1.20 -4.99
CA TYR A 58 2.43 -2.17 -5.06
C TYR A 58 1.33 -1.70 -5.99
N ALA A 59 0.89 -0.44 -5.83
CA ALA A 59 -0.06 0.21 -6.71
C ALA A 59 0.42 0.22 -8.16
N LYS A 60 1.67 0.64 -8.43
CA LYS A 60 2.23 0.61 -9.78
C LYS A 60 2.23 -0.79 -10.38
N ASN A 61 2.57 -1.83 -9.62
CA ASN A 61 2.55 -3.21 -10.10
C ASN A 61 1.12 -3.74 -10.30
N SER A 62 0.20 -3.39 -9.41
CA SER A 62 -1.21 -3.78 -9.48
C SER A 62 -1.91 -3.10 -10.67
N PHE A 63 -1.73 -1.79 -10.83
CA PHE A 63 -2.26 -1.04 -11.98
C PHE A 63 -1.54 -1.35 -13.30
N ALA A 64 -0.23 -1.65 -13.27
CA ALA A 64 0.46 -2.12 -14.47
C ALA A 64 -0.04 -3.50 -14.90
N ASN A 65 -0.48 -4.34 -13.96
CA ASN A 65 -1.17 -5.60 -14.26
C ASN A 65 -2.68 -5.41 -14.54
N CYS A 66 -3.24 -4.20 -14.40
CA CYS A 66 -4.52 -3.81 -15.00
C CYS A 66 -4.33 -3.43 -16.48
N THR A 67 -3.70 -4.31 -17.27
CA THR A 67 -3.84 -4.28 -18.73
C THR A 67 -4.73 -5.45 -19.13
N ASN A 68 -5.97 -5.09 -19.50
CA ASN A 68 -6.97 -5.87 -20.23
C ASN A 68 -7.71 -6.97 -19.46
N GLY A 69 -8.88 -6.60 -18.94
CA GLY A 69 -10.09 -7.41 -19.00
C GLY A 69 -11.11 -6.67 -19.85
#